data_AF-V4PNC7-F1
#
_entry.id   AF-V4PNC7-F1
#
_cell.length_a   1.000
_cell.length_b   1.000
_cell.length_c   1.000
_cell.angle_alpha   90.00
_cell.angle_beta   90.00
_cell.angle_gamma   90.00
#
_symmetry.space_group_name_H-M   'P 1'
#
loop_
_entity.id
_entity.type
_entity.pdbx_description
1 polymer ?
#
loop_
_entity_poly.entity_id
_entity_poly.type
_entity_poly.pdbx_seq_one_letter_code
_entity_poly.pdbx_strand_id
1 'polypeptide(L)'
;MPSSGGVHPIAYNVLAVKGAVALLSAKPASEGGSGDISLGLNKENDGDTAQILLQKGYSSRAILGLLGDNTLRLKVSPDGAACTTALTAADNGKISARWGIQPPAWPMKSTLGAGGKRVGPIGMTTTSNAAVTANRLYVVPVAVPYDLTAVALNVRVTTGPSGNVRLGIYADNQGPPGGLVVDAGTLTTTTAGALALAISQPLSAGIYWLAAAFNAAPAVNMAVSAAMGHDSASATSATGTGYYRAFTYAALPADESAQVYTALSGTAPALLVG
;
A
#
# COMPACT_ATOMS: atom_id res chain seq x y z
N MET A 1 33.29 8.71 17.90
CA MET A 1 32.66 7.44 17.46
C MET A 1 32.94 7.30 15.97
N PRO A 2 33.58 6.23 15.45
CA PRO A 2 33.84 6.22 14.02
C PRO A 2 32.54 5.85 13.31
N SER A 3 31.81 6.90 12.93
CA SER A 3 31.04 6.89 11.71
C SER A 3 31.94 6.36 10.59
N SER A 4 31.56 5.22 10.00
CA SER A 4 32.09 4.62 8.77
C SER A 4 33.51 3.99 8.75
N GLY A 5 34.13 3.66 9.89
CA GLY A 5 35.40 2.89 9.90
C GLY A 5 35.18 1.37 10.02
N GLY A 6 35.89 0.54 9.25
CA GLY A 6 35.87 -0.92 9.41
C GLY A 6 36.61 -1.41 10.66
N VAL A 7 36.50 -2.70 10.97
CA VAL A 7 37.16 -3.29 12.16
C VAL A 7 38.43 -4.00 11.73
N HIS A 8 39.58 -3.48 12.18
CA HIS A 8 40.91 -4.04 11.93
C HIS A 8 41.41 -4.81 13.16
N PRO A 9 42.37 -5.74 13.03
CA PRO A 9 43.04 -6.35 14.16
C PRO A 9 43.78 -5.28 14.97
N ILE A 10 43.36 -5.06 16.22
CA ILE A 10 43.97 -4.11 17.16
C ILE A 10 44.02 -4.75 18.55
N ALA A 11 44.82 -4.16 19.46
CA ALA A 11 44.96 -4.65 20.83
C ALA A 11 43.64 -4.71 21.63
N TYR A 12 42.59 -4.02 21.17
CA TYR A 12 41.26 -4.04 21.78
C TYR A 12 40.39 -5.25 21.36
N ASN A 13 40.79 -6.04 20.36
CA ASN A 13 40.03 -7.22 19.96
C ASN A 13 40.25 -8.34 20.97
N VAL A 14 39.27 -8.60 21.85
CA VAL A 14 39.35 -9.67 22.85
C VAL A 14 39.24 -11.07 22.22
N LEU A 15 38.59 -11.17 21.06
CA LEU A 15 38.52 -12.39 20.26
C LEU A 15 38.70 -12.05 18.78
N ALA A 16 39.71 -12.65 18.15
CA ALA A 16 39.94 -12.56 16.71
C ALA A 16 40.21 -13.96 16.15
N VAL A 17 39.46 -14.34 15.12
CA VAL A 17 39.62 -15.62 14.41
C VAL A 17 40.07 -15.31 12.98
N LYS A 18 41.20 -15.87 12.57
CA LYS A 18 41.69 -15.79 11.18
C LYS A 18 41.71 -17.19 10.59
N GLY A 19 40.76 -17.46 9.70
CA GLY A 19 40.58 -18.76 9.05
C GLY A 19 39.53 -18.67 7.95
N ALA A 20 39.32 -19.76 7.23
CA ALA A 20 38.34 -19.82 6.15
C ALA A 20 36.89 -19.88 6.65
N VAL A 21 36.66 -20.52 7.80
CA VAL A 21 35.33 -20.75 8.38
C VAL A 21 35.38 -20.58 9.89
N ALA A 22 34.34 -19.97 10.46
CA ALA A 22 34.03 -20.00 11.89
C ALA A 22 32.58 -20.48 12.06
N LEU A 23 32.38 -21.52 12.87
CA LEU A 23 31.07 -22.12 13.13
C LEU A 23 30.69 -21.92 14.60
N LEU A 24 29.48 -21.41 14.84
CA LEU A 24 28.84 -21.38 16.14
C LEU A 24 27.64 -22.34 16.07
N SER A 25 27.69 -23.44 16.82
CA SER A 25 26.66 -24.49 16.77
C SER A 25 25.94 -24.63 18.11
N ALA A 26 24.64 -24.88 18.04
CA ALA A 26 23.88 -25.36 19.19
C ALA A 26 24.39 -26.72 19.65
N LYS A 27 24.23 -26.99 20.94
CA LYS A 27 24.50 -28.31 21.50
C LYS A 27 23.26 -29.19 21.32
N PRO A 28 23.33 -30.31 20.56
CA PRO A 28 22.17 -31.12 20.24
C PRO A 28 21.67 -31.90 21.47
N ALA A 29 20.40 -32.32 21.41
CA ALA A 29 19.77 -33.08 22.49
C ALA A 29 20.46 -34.43 22.78
N SER A 30 21.00 -35.08 21.74
CA SER A 30 21.80 -36.31 21.87
C SER A 30 23.08 -36.12 22.67
N GLU A 31 23.59 -34.89 22.75
CA GLU A 31 24.76 -34.51 23.55
C GLU A 31 24.33 -33.85 24.88
N GLY A 32 23.04 -33.85 25.20
CA GLY A 32 22.49 -33.21 26.40
C GLY A 32 22.50 -31.68 26.32
N GLY A 33 22.17 -31.11 25.17
CA GLY A 33 21.86 -29.68 25.00
C GLY A 33 20.40 -29.42 24.65
N SER A 34 19.98 -28.15 24.61
CA SER A 34 18.60 -27.80 24.22
C SER A 34 18.35 -27.89 22.71
N GLY A 35 19.40 -27.94 21.90
CA GLY A 35 19.31 -27.81 20.44
C GLY A 35 19.24 -26.36 19.94
N ASP A 36 19.25 -25.37 20.82
CA ASP A 36 19.16 -23.95 20.47
C ASP A 36 20.50 -23.22 20.57
N ILE A 37 20.66 -22.14 19.79
CA ILE A 37 21.77 -21.20 19.91
C ILE A 37 21.27 -19.76 19.76
N SER A 38 21.84 -18.86 20.56
CA SER A 38 21.57 -17.42 20.51
C SER A 38 22.88 -16.63 20.59
N LEU A 39 22.99 -15.55 19.81
CA LEU A 39 24.08 -14.58 19.91
C LEU A 39 23.55 -13.27 20.50
N GLY A 40 23.93 -12.98 21.74
CA GLY A 40 23.61 -11.71 22.39
C GLY A 40 24.68 -10.66 22.11
N LEU A 41 24.26 -9.47 21.68
CA LEU A 41 25.11 -8.28 21.56
C LEU A 41 24.44 -7.16 22.36
N ASN A 42 25.12 -6.64 23.37
CA ASN A 42 24.59 -5.57 24.22
C ASN A 42 25.33 -4.25 23.99
N LYS A 43 24.62 -3.14 24.11
CA LYS A 43 25.18 -1.78 24.13
C LYS A 43 24.85 -1.12 25.47
N GLU A 44 25.67 -0.16 25.88
CA GLU A 44 25.57 0.47 27.20
C GLU A 44 24.47 1.53 27.26
N ASN A 45 24.37 2.38 26.24
CA ASN A 45 23.37 3.45 26.14
C ASN A 45 22.60 3.41 24.82
N ASP A 46 21.48 4.16 24.75
CA ASP A 46 20.68 4.27 23.53
C ASP A 46 21.48 4.80 22.35
N GLY A 47 22.36 5.78 22.58
CA GLY A 47 23.22 6.37 21.54
C GLY A 47 24.36 5.47 21.05
N ASP A 48 24.59 4.32 21.69
CA ASP A 48 25.67 3.41 21.32
C ASP A 48 25.26 2.45 20.19
N THR A 49 26.21 1.63 19.75
CA THR A 49 26.03 0.72 18.61
C THR A 49 26.26 -0.72 19.00
N ALA A 50 25.30 -1.60 18.69
CA ALA A 50 25.45 -3.06 18.72
C ALA A 50 25.17 -3.59 17.31
N GLN A 51 26.17 -4.19 16.66
CA GLN A 51 26.08 -4.53 15.24
C GLN A 51 26.87 -5.78 14.84
N ILE A 52 26.42 -6.41 13.76
CA ILE A 52 27.20 -7.34 12.95
C ILE A 52 27.69 -6.58 11.73
N LEU A 53 29.02 -6.57 11.53
CA LEU A 53 29.69 -5.84 10.47
C LEU A 53 30.23 -6.78 9.39
N LEU A 54 29.83 -6.57 8.14
CA LEU A 54 30.38 -7.24 6.97
C LEU A 54 31.28 -6.26 6.21
N GLN A 55 32.51 -6.69 5.92
CA GLN A 55 33.57 -5.82 5.40
C GLN A 55 34.43 -6.50 4.34
N LYS A 56 34.99 -5.71 3.41
CA LYS A 56 36.01 -6.12 2.42
C LYS A 56 37.23 -5.23 2.55
N GLY A 57 38.41 -5.82 2.72
CA GLY A 57 39.66 -5.05 2.90
C GLY A 57 39.58 -4.07 4.07
N TYR A 58 38.87 -4.46 5.14
CA TYR A 58 38.57 -3.61 6.29
C TYR A 58 37.75 -2.34 5.99
N SER A 59 36.99 -2.36 4.90
CA SER A 59 36.02 -1.33 4.56
C SER A 59 34.62 -1.91 4.68
N SER A 60 33.76 -1.23 5.43
CA SER A 60 32.38 -1.64 5.70
C SER A 60 31.58 -1.77 4.39
N ARG A 61 30.77 -2.82 4.26
CA ARG A 61 29.90 -3.05 3.09
C ARG A 61 28.45 -3.25 3.49
N ALA A 62 28.21 -3.95 4.58
CA ALA A 62 26.88 -4.08 5.16
C ALA A 62 26.95 -4.14 6.68
N ILE A 63 25.92 -3.62 7.32
CA ILE A 63 25.81 -3.51 8.77
C ILE A 63 24.38 -3.88 9.17
N LEU A 64 24.23 -4.80 10.11
CA LEU A 64 22.97 -5.15 10.75
C LEU A 64 23.07 -4.84 12.25
N GLY A 65 22.16 -4.03 12.80
CA GLY A 65 22.19 -3.76 14.24
C GLY A 65 21.38 -2.57 14.72
N LEU A 66 21.61 -2.22 15.98
CA LEU A 66 21.11 -1.02 16.66
C LEU A 66 22.17 0.07 16.52
N LEU A 67 21.85 1.14 15.78
CA LEU A 67 22.84 2.08 15.24
C LEU A 67 22.52 3.50 15.70
N GLY A 68 23.08 3.91 16.85
CA GLY A 68 22.89 5.26 17.40
C GLY A 68 21.53 5.50 18.06
N ASP A 69 20.67 4.48 18.09
CA ASP A 69 19.42 4.41 18.83
C ASP A 69 18.99 2.92 18.95
N ASN A 70 17.79 2.67 19.47
CA ASN A 70 17.23 1.32 19.69
C ASN A 70 16.47 0.73 18.50
N THR A 71 16.51 1.39 17.33
CA THR A 71 15.83 0.92 16.12
C THR A 71 16.73 -0.04 15.35
N LEU A 72 16.20 -1.22 15.02
CA LEU A 72 16.91 -2.20 14.20
C LEU A 72 17.05 -1.69 12.76
N ARG A 73 18.28 -1.70 12.22
CA ARG A 73 18.56 -1.28 10.85
C ARG A 73 19.51 -2.22 10.11
N LEU A 74 19.28 -2.33 8.80
CA LEU A 74 20.23 -2.84 7.82
C LEU A 74 20.75 -1.65 6.99
N LYS A 75 22.05 -1.39 7.03
CA LYS A 75 22.73 -0.39 6.20
C LYS A 75 23.67 -1.06 5.21
N VAL A 76 23.73 -0.54 3.99
CA VAL A 76 24.62 -0.99 2.93
C VAL A 76 25.47 0.16 2.40
N SER A 77 26.68 -0.15 1.97
CA SER A 77 27.61 0.82 1.43
C SER A 77 28.37 0.24 0.23
N PRO A 78 28.43 0.96 -0.90
CA PRO A 78 29.22 0.51 -2.06
C PRO A 78 30.73 0.60 -1.79
N ASP A 79 31.18 1.59 -1.02
CA ASP A 79 32.58 1.96 -0.86
C ASP A 79 33.08 2.01 0.59
N GLY A 80 32.17 1.91 1.56
CA GLY A 80 32.44 1.98 3.00
C GLY A 80 32.52 3.39 3.55
N ALA A 81 32.41 4.42 2.71
CA ALA A 81 32.33 5.81 3.11
C ALA A 81 30.86 6.25 3.20
N ALA A 82 30.08 6.02 2.15
CA ALA A 82 28.67 6.36 2.12
C ALA A 82 27.80 5.17 2.56
N CYS A 83 27.26 5.23 3.78
CA CYS A 83 26.36 4.19 4.28
C CYS A 83 24.90 4.60 4.14
N THR A 84 24.12 3.80 3.41
CA THR A 84 22.70 4.03 3.18
C THR A 84 21.85 3.04 3.98
N THR A 85 20.79 3.49 4.61
CA THR A 85 19.82 2.58 5.29
C THR A 85 18.94 1.90 4.25
N ALA A 86 19.03 0.57 4.18
CA ALA A 86 18.22 -0.27 3.29
C ALA A 86 16.91 -0.69 3.95
N LEU A 87 16.94 -1.06 5.24
CA LEU A 87 15.77 -1.48 6.01
C LEU A 87 15.83 -0.94 7.44
N THR A 88 14.67 -0.59 7.97
CA THR A 88 14.44 -0.14 9.34
C THR A 88 13.25 -0.90 9.91
N ALA A 89 13.37 -1.47 11.11
CA ALA A 89 12.25 -2.03 11.86
C ALA A 89 12.07 -1.23 13.15
N ALA A 90 10.94 -0.55 13.27
CA ALA A 90 10.57 0.28 14.41
C ALA A 90 9.89 -0.54 15.53
N ASP A 91 9.95 0.00 16.74
CA ASP A 91 9.36 -0.57 17.96
C ASP A 91 7.83 -0.70 17.91
N ASN A 92 7.16 0.09 17.07
CA ASN A 92 5.72 0.01 16.81
C ASN A 92 5.33 -1.08 15.77
N GLY A 93 6.27 -1.98 15.42
CA GLY A 93 6.04 -3.08 14.47
C GLY A 93 6.08 -2.66 12.99
N LYS A 94 6.42 -1.41 12.68
CA LYS A 94 6.58 -0.95 11.29
C LYS A 94 7.93 -1.34 10.73
N ILE A 95 7.92 -1.98 9.56
CA ILE A 95 9.13 -2.20 8.75
C ILE A 95 9.10 -1.23 7.57
N SER A 96 10.20 -0.52 7.35
CA SER A 96 10.38 0.42 6.24
C SER A 96 11.64 0.05 5.48
N ALA A 97 11.58 0.05 4.16
CA ALA A 97 12.74 -0.13 3.32
C ALA A 97 12.90 1.04 2.36
N ARG A 98 14.14 1.39 2.07
CA ARG A 98 14.48 2.33 1.01
C ARG A 98 14.18 1.66 -0.33
N TRP A 99 13.35 2.30 -1.16
CA TRP A 99 13.05 2.00 -2.58
C TRP A 99 13.55 0.64 -3.07
N GLY A 100 12.64 -0.32 -3.27
CA GLY A 100 12.98 -1.60 -3.90
C GLY A 100 12.77 -2.85 -3.04
N ILE A 101 11.94 -2.83 -2.00
CA ILE A 101 11.09 -4.02 -1.82
C ILE A 101 10.18 -3.98 -3.03
N GLN A 102 10.61 -4.62 -4.13
CA GLN A 102 9.71 -4.99 -5.20
C GLN A 102 8.73 -5.94 -4.51
N PRO A 103 7.51 -5.48 -4.16
CA PRO A 103 6.57 -6.43 -3.62
C PRO A 103 6.38 -7.45 -4.75
N PRO A 104 6.31 -8.77 -4.48
CA PRO A 104 5.48 -9.59 -5.37
C PRO A 104 4.16 -8.81 -5.47
N ALA A 105 3.60 -8.64 -6.67
CA ALA A 105 2.57 -7.65 -7.01
C ALA A 105 1.25 -7.74 -6.19
N TRP A 106 1.32 -7.48 -4.88
CA TRP A 106 0.23 -7.57 -3.92
C TRP A 106 0.03 -6.18 -3.31
N PRO A 107 -1.19 -5.61 -3.36
CA PRO A 107 -1.43 -4.26 -2.91
C PRO A 107 -1.35 -4.17 -1.37
N MET A 108 -0.69 -3.10 -0.91
CA MET A 108 -0.54 -2.73 0.49
C MET A 108 -1.92 -2.53 1.16
N LYS A 109 -2.09 -3.03 2.38
CA LYS A 109 -3.24 -2.72 3.25
C LYS A 109 -3.33 -1.20 3.45
N SER A 110 -4.33 -0.54 2.87
CA SER A 110 -4.74 0.81 3.25
C SER A 110 -5.74 0.70 4.41
N THR A 111 -5.26 0.84 5.64
CA THR A 111 -6.14 0.91 6.81
C THR A 111 -6.72 2.32 6.92
N LEU A 112 -7.88 2.58 6.31
CA LEU A 112 -8.66 3.79 6.59
C LEU A 112 -9.57 3.50 7.81
N GLY A 113 -9.22 3.98 9.00
CA GLY A 113 -10.09 3.95 10.19
C GLY A 113 -11.34 4.82 9.96
N ALA A 114 -12.50 4.61 10.59
CA ALA A 114 -12.87 3.88 11.80
C ALA A 114 -14.23 3.16 11.61
N GLY A 115 -14.41 2.02 12.31
CA GLY A 115 -15.69 1.29 12.36
C GLY A 115 -16.05 0.52 11.07
N GLY A 116 -15.54 -0.71 10.95
CA GLY A 116 -15.82 -1.63 9.84
C GLY A 116 -14.62 -1.83 8.90
N LYS A 117 -14.44 -3.06 8.39
CA LYS A 117 -13.39 -3.41 7.41
C LYS A 117 -13.80 -2.87 6.03
N ARG A 118 -13.57 -1.58 5.76
CA ARG A 118 -13.87 -0.98 4.46
C ARG A 118 -12.72 -1.20 3.48
N VAL A 119 -13.03 -1.59 2.25
CA VAL A 119 -12.06 -1.64 1.14
C VAL A 119 -12.29 -0.43 0.25
N GLY A 120 -11.23 0.36 0.06
CA GLY A 120 -11.26 1.59 -0.73
C GLY A 120 -10.26 1.57 -1.90
N PRO A 121 -10.26 2.63 -2.72
CA PRO A 121 -9.34 2.78 -3.85
C PRO A 121 -7.88 2.57 -3.47
N ILE A 122 -7.12 1.93 -4.37
CA ILE A 122 -5.69 1.66 -4.16
C ILE A 122 -4.91 2.99 -4.22
N GLY A 123 -4.08 3.29 -3.21
CA GLY A 123 -3.15 4.44 -3.25
C GLY A 123 -3.69 5.79 -2.76
N MET A 124 -4.85 5.83 -2.09
CA MET A 124 -5.43 7.07 -1.54
C MET A 124 -4.47 7.77 -0.56
N THR A 125 -4.20 9.04 -0.79
CA THR A 125 -3.31 9.88 0.04
C THR A 125 -4.10 10.95 0.80
N THR A 126 -5.14 11.54 0.19
CA THR A 126 -6.02 12.55 0.81
C THR A 126 -7.46 12.46 0.27
N THR A 127 -8.40 13.12 0.93
CA THR A 127 -9.78 13.31 0.44
C THR A 127 -10.07 14.77 0.13
N SER A 128 -10.76 15.04 -0.97
CA SER A 128 -11.24 16.39 -1.34
C SER A 128 -12.73 16.35 -1.72
N ASN A 129 -13.33 17.51 -1.97
CA ASN A 129 -14.72 17.62 -2.40
C ASN A 129 -14.75 18.23 -3.81
N ALA A 130 -15.40 17.55 -4.76
CA ALA A 130 -15.57 18.06 -6.12
C ALA A 130 -16.94 17.67 -6.70
N ALA A 131 -17.47 18.49 -7.59
CA ALA A 131 -18.68 18.19 -8.35
C ALA A 131 -18.40 17.13 -9.41
N VAL A 132 -19.21 16.07 -9.45
CA VAL A 132 -19.21 15.13 -10.58
C VAL A 132 -19.88 15.76 -11.79
N THR A 133 -19.64 15.22 -12.98
CA THR A 133 -20.36 15.59 -14.19
C THR A 133 -21.53 14.63 -14.38
N ALA A 134 -22.71 15.17 -14.69
CA ALA A 134 -23.87 14.37 -15.04
C ALA A 134 -23.63 13.53 -16.31
N ASN A 135 -24.34 12.42 -16.45
CA ASN A 135 -24.26 11.51 -17.59
C ASN A 135 -22.83 11.02 -17.85
N ARG A 136 -22.14 10.65 -16.77
CA ARG A 136 -20.85 9.96 -16.80
C ARG A 136 -20.87 8.74 -15.91
N LEU A 137 -20.22 7.70 -16.39
CA LEU A 137 -19.88 6.51 -15.62
C LEU A 137 -18.45 6.68 -15.11
N TYR A 138 -18.30 6.72 -13.79
CA TYR A 138 -17.00 6.71 -13.11
C TYR A 138 -16.69 5.29 -12.68
N VAL A 139 -15.47 4.83 -12.95
CA VAL A 139 -14.98 3.51 -12.54
C VAL A 139 -13.67 3.65 -11.77
N VAL A 140 -13.59 2.98 -10.62
CA VAL A 140 -12.45 3.08 -9.71
C VAL A 140 -11.99 1.67 -9.33
N PRO A 141 -10.68 1.36 -9.48
CA PRO A 141 -10.20 0.02 -9.17
C PRO A 141 -10.17 -0.21 -7.66
N VAL A 142 -10.57 -1.41 -7.25
CA VAL A 142 -10.52 -1.91 -5.88
C VAL A 142 -9.87 -3.28 -5.86
N ALA A 143 -8.93 -3.51 -4.94
CA ALA A 143 -8.35 -4.83 -4.73
C ALA A 143 -9.09 -5.56 -3.61
N VAL A 144 -9.59 -6.75 -3.91
CA VAL A 144 -10.16 -7.70 -2.95
C VAL A 144 -9.05 -8.70 -2.59
N PRO A 145 -8.45 -8.62 -1.39
CA PRO A 145 -7.25 -9.40 -1.06
C PRO A 145 -7.54 -10.86 -0.66
N TYR A 146 -8.78 -11.17 -0.31
CA TYR A 146 -9.26 -12.49 0.07
C TYR A 146 -10.76 -12.56 -0.18
N ASP A 147 -11.29 -13.78 -0.27
CA ASP A 147 -12.71 -14.01 -0.49
C ASP A 147 -13.55 -13.35 0.61
N LEU A 148 -14.48 -12.50 0.20
CA LEU A 148 -15.36 -11.76 1.09
C LEU A 148 -16.74 -11.62 0.48
N THR A 149 -17.73 -11.30 1.31
CA THR A 149 -19.06 -10.88 0.83
C THR A 149 -19.18 -9.38 1.03
N ALA A 150 -19.28 -8.63 -0.06
CA ALA A 150 -19.56 -7.21 -0.01
C ALA A 150 -21.01 -7.00 0.43
N VAL A 151 -21.21 -6.23 1.50
CA VAL A 151 -22.53 -6.03 2.12
C VAL A 151 -23.12 -4.64 1.85
N ALA A 152 -22.28 -3.68 1.49
CA ALA A 152 -22.74 -2.37 1.04
C ALA A 152 -21.78 -1.69 0.06
N LEU A 153 -22.36 -0.91 -0.86
CA LEU A 153 -21.64 0.11 -1.63
C LEU A 153 -21.99 1.49 -1.10
N ASN A 154 -20.97 2.31 -0.87
CA ASN A 154 -21.13 3.61 -0.22
C ASN A 154 -20.61 4.75 -1.11
N VAL A 155 -21.34 5.86 -1.08
CA VAL A 155 -20.93 7.15 -1.67
C VAL A 155 -21.28 8.27 -0.70
N ARG A 156 -20.39 9.25 -0.54
CA ARG A 156 -20.65 10.40 0.33
C ARG A 156 -20.91 11.66 -0.48
N VAL A 157 -22.14 12.15 -0.42
CA VAL A 157 -22.56 13.41 -1.02
C VAL A 157 -22.31 14.54 -0.04
N THR A 158 -21.72 15.64 -0.50
CA THR A 158 -21.40 16.81 0.34
C THR A 158 -22.36 17.96 0.10
N THR A 159 -22.52 18.41 -1.15
CA THR A 159 -23.39 19.52 -1.54
C THR A 159 -23.82 19.36 -3.01
N GLY A 160 -24.74 20.20 -3.50
CA GLY A 160 -25.07 20.27 -4.94
C GLY A 160 -26.50 19.86 -5.29
N PRO A 161 -26.82 19.82 -6.60
CA PRO A 161 -28.18 19.56 -7.08
C PRO A 161 -28.63 18.13 -6.74
N SER A 162 -29.92 18.00 -6.43
CA SER A 162 -30.56 16.70 -6.22
C SER A 162 -30.53 15.88 -7.51
N GLY A 163 -30.30 14.58 -7.37
CA GLY A 163 -30.21 13.64 -8.47
C GLY A 163 -30.16 12.22 -7.96
N ASN A 164 -29.69 11.32 -8.82
CA ASN A 164 -29.60 9.90 -8.60
C ASN A 164 -28.20 9.43 -8.98
N VAL A 165 -27.69 8.48 -8.20
CA VAL A 165 -26.47 7.73 -8.48
C VAL A 165 -26.80 6.24 -8.55
N ARG A 166 -26.34 5.57 -9.61
CA ARG A 166 -26.43 4.11 -9.74
C ARG A 166 -25.06 3.50 -9.46
N LEU A 167 -25.02 2.50 -8.59
CA LEU A 167 -23.78 1.88 -8.13
C LEU A 167 -23.67 0.44 -8.61
N GLY A 168 -22.45 -0.04 -8.82
CA GLY A 168 -22.22 -1.43 -9.19
C GLY A 168 -20.76 -1.83 -9.12
N ILE A 169 -20.50 -3.09 -9.48
CA ILE A 169 -19.18 -3.70 -9.50
C ILE A 169 -19.00 -4.41 -10.84
N TYR A 170 -17.88 -4.15 -11.51
CA TYR A 170 -17.42 -4.89 -12.67
C TYR A 170 -16.20 -5.75 -12.30
N ALA A 171 -16.05 -6.87 -13.01
CA ALA A 171 -14.85 -7.68 -12.95
C ALA A 171 -13.69 -6.95 -13.65
N ASP A 172 -12.46 -7.26 -13.27
CA ASP A 172 -11.29 -6.82 -14.02
C ASP A 172 -11.13 -7.63 -15.32
N ASN A 173 -10.76 -6.94 -16.39
CA ASN A 173 -10.47 -7.51 -17.70
C ASN A 173 -9.01 -7.24 -18.11
N GLN A 174 -8.05 -7.60 -17.26
CA GLN A 174 -6.62 -7.34 -17.46
C GLN A 174 -6.31 -5.82 -17.46
N GLY A 175 -6.93 -5.08 -16.55
CA GLY A 175 -6.66 -3.64 -16.35
C GLY A 175 -7.83 -2.68 -16.63
N PRO A 176 -8.70 -2.89 -17.63
CA PRO A 176 -9.97 -2.15 -17.74
C PRO A 176 -11.14 -2.93 -17.09
N PRO A 177 -12.28 -2.26 -16.82
CA PRO A 177 -13.51 -2.95 -16.40
C PRO A 177 -14.02 -3.89 -17.51
N GLY A 178 -14.45 -5.08 -17.11
CA GLY A 178 -15.02 -6.12 -17.97
C GLY A 178 -16.52 -6.34 -17.71
N GLY A 179 -16.88 -7.61 -17.50
CA GLY A 179 -18.26 -8.02 -17.25
C GLY A 179 -18.83 -7.50 -15.94
N LEU A 180 -20.12 -7.16 -15.94
CA LEU A 180 -20.86 -6.72 -14.77
C LEU A 180 -20.99 -7.86 -13.77
N VAL A 181 -20.50 -7.63 -12.54
CA VAL A 181 -20.64 -8.58 -11.42
C VAL A 181 -21.95 -8.31 -10.70
N VAL A 182 -22.23 -7.04 -10.39
CA VAL A 182 -23.51 -6.65 -9.78
C VAL A 182 -23.87 -5.22 -10.16
N ASP A 183 -25.13 -5.01 -10.51
CA ASP A 183 -25.77 -3.71 -10.51
C ASP A 183 -26.54 -3.57 -9.19
N ALA A 184 -25.99 -2.77 -8.27
CA ALA A 184 -26.54 -2.63 -6.93
C ALA A 184 -27.84 -1.82 -6.92
N GLY A 185 -28.12 -1.05 -7.97
CA GLY A 185 -29.27 -0.16 -8.07
C GLY A 185 -28.96 1.30 -7.75
N THR A 186 -30.00 2.06 -7.41
CA THR A 186 -29.97 3.53 -7.36
C THR A 186 -30.13 4.08 -5.95
N LEU A 187 -29.33 5.10 -5.62
CA LEU A 187 -29.49 5.98 -4.47
C LEU A 187 -29.85 7.40 -4.94
N THR A 188 -30.64 8.10 -4.14
CA THR A 188 -30.96 9.53 -4.35
C THR A 188 -29.93 10.42 -3.67
N THR A 189 -29.35 11.39 -4.38
CA THR A 189 -28.34 12.33 -3.86
C THR A 189 -28.95 13.61 -3.28
N THR A 190 -30.21 13.56 -2.86
CA THR A 190 -31.00 14.73 -2.42
C THR A 190 -30.51 15.34 -1.11
N THR A 191 -29.93 14.52 -0.23
CA THR A 191 -29.45 14.93 1.08
C THR A 191 -27.95 14.68 1.20
N ALA A 192 -27.22 15.67 1.71
CA ALA A 192 -25.81 15.53 2.03
C ALA A 192 -25.60 14.49 3.15
N GLY A 193 -24.64 13.59 2.97
CA GLY A 193 -24.39 12.50 3.90
C GLY A 193 -23.71 11.29 3.24
N ALA A 194 -23.34 10.31 4.07
CA ALA A 194 -22.93 9.01 3.60
C ALA A 194 -24.18 8.21 3.21
N LEU A 195 -24.29 7.88 1.94
CA LEU A 195 -25.38 7.07 1.38
C LEU A 195 -24.83 5.67 1.13
N ALA A 196 -25.57 4.65 1.56
CA ALA A 196 -25.20 3.25 1.45
C ALA A 196 -26.31 2.48 0.76
N LEU A 197 -25.92 1.59 -0.15
CA LEU A 197 -26.82 0.65 -0.80
C LEU A 197 -26.43 -0.76 -0.38
N ALA A 198 -27.36 -1.45 0.27
CA ALA A 198 -27.14 -2.82 0.73
C ALA A 198 -27.06 -3.78 -0.45
N ILE A 199 -26.06 -4.65 -0.43
CA ILE A 199 -25.85 -5.72 -1.41
C ILE A 199 -25.50 -7.01 -0.68
N SER A 200 -25.49 -8.13 -1.39
CA SER A 200 -24.99 -9.41 -0.87
C SER A 200 -24.20 -10.11 -1.97
N GLN A 201 -23.04 -9.55 -2.30
CA GLN A 201 -22.23 -10.02 -3.43
C GLN A 201 -20.99 -10.75 -2.92
N PRO A 202 -20.87 -12.07 -3.11
CA PRO A 202 -19.60 -12.75 -2.90
C PRO A 202 -18.59 -12.30 -3.95
N LEU A 203 -17.38 -11.97 -3.49
CA LEU A 203 -16.23 -11.56 -4.30
C LEU A 203 -15.05 -12.44 -3.90
N SER A 204 -14.42 -13.08 -4.89
CA SER A 204 -13.19 -13.82 -4.68
C SER A 204 -11.99 -12.87 -4.62
N ALA A 205 -10.84 -13.36 -4.16
CA ALA A 205 -9.60 -12.58 -4.24
C ALA A 205 -9.30 -12.15 -5.69
N GLY A 206 -9.10 -10.85 -5.92
CA GLY A 206 -8.91 -10.30 -7.27
C GLY A 206 -9.06 -8.78 -7.34
N ILE A 207 -8.92 -8.23 -8.54
CA ILE A 207 -9.20 -6.82 -8.82
C ILE A 207 -10.62 -6.69 -9.35
N TYR A 208 -11.33 -5.67 -8.88
CA TYR A 208 -12.66 -5.29 -9.32
C TYR A 208 -12.74 -3.79 -9.58
N TRP A 209 -13.79 -3.36 -10.27
CA TRP A 209 -14.03 -1.97 -10.63
C TRP A 209 -15.35 -1.50 -10.01
N LEU A 210 -15.26 -0.54 -9.08
CA LEU A 210 -16.43 0.10 -8.51
C LEU A 210 -16.96 1.14 -9.49
N ALA A 211 -18.24 1.04 -9.82
CA ALA A 211 -18.90 1.90 -10.79
C ALA A 211 -19.88 2.85 -10.10
N ALA A 212 -19.91 4.11 -10.55
CA ALA A 212 -20.90 5.09 -10.18
C ALA A 212 -21.34 5.92 -11.40
N ALA A 213 -22.62 5.84 -11.74
CA ALA A 213 -23.24 6.66 -12.78
C ALA A 213 -24.12 7.73 -12.14
N PHE A 214 -23.93 9.00 -12.49
CA PHE A 214 -24.72 10.12 -11.96
C PHE A 214 -25.60 10.74 -13.04
N ASN A 215 -26.86 11.06 -12.74
CA ASN A 215 -27.75 11.80 -13.65
C ASN A 215 -27.71 13.33 -13.44
N ALA A 216 -27.08 13.78 -12.37
CA ALA A 216 -26.90 15.18 -11.99
C ALA A 216 -25.44 15.41 -11.58
N ALA A 217 -25.11 16.64 -11.15
CA ALA A 217 -23.75 17.05 -10.80
C ALA A 217 -23.57 17.38 -9.30
N PRO A 218 -23.90 16.48 -8.35
CA PRO A 218 -23.64 16.71 -6.94
C PRO A 218 -22.13 16.70 -6.65
N ALA A 219 -21.71 17.46 -5.65
CA ALA A 219 -20.39 17.32 -5.04
C ALA A 219 -20.36 16.09 -4.14
N VAL A 220 -19.32 15.26 -4.34
CA VAL A 220 -19.08 14.06 -3.53
C VAL A 220 -17.66 14.07 -2.98
N ASN A 221 -17.41 13.29 -1.94
CA ASN A 221 -16.05 13.05 -1.48
C ASN A 221 -15.27 12.33 -2.58
N MET A 222 -14.07 12.84 -2.85
CA MET A 222 -13.16 12.31 -3.83
C MET A 222 -11.96 11.66 -3.15
N ALA A 223 -11.52 10.53 -3.70
CA ALA A 223 -10.23 9.94 -3.48
C ALA A 223 -9.18 10.68 -4.32
N VAL A 224 -8.14 11.19 -3.64
CA VAL A 224 -6.94 11.71 -4.29
C VAL A 224 -5.81 10.75 -4.00
N SER A 225 -5.09 10.32 -5.04
CA SER A 225 -4.07 9.29 -4.93
C SER A 225 -2.75 9.76 -5.51
N ALA A 226 -1.65 9.45 -4.82
CA ALA A 226 -0.29 9.52 -5.36
C ALA A 226 0.16 8.10 -5.70
N ALA A 227 -0.43 7.49 -6.73
CA ALA A 227 -0.02 6.16 -7.15
C ALA A 227 1.32 6.23 -7.91
N MET A 228 2.31 5.44 -7.49
CA MET A 228 3.54 5.25 -8.26
C MET A 228 3.24 4.46 -9.55
N GLY A 229 3.74 4.91 -10.71
CA GLY A 229 3.55 4.24 -12.01
C GLY A 229 2.56 4.90 -12.97
N HIS A 230 2.14 6.15 -12.72
CA HIS A 230 1.35 6.92 -13.68
C HIS A 230 2.21 7.37 -14.88
N ASP A 231 1.65 7.39 -16.10
CA ASP A 231 2.36 7.88 -17.28
C ASP A 231 2.78 9.35 -17.05
N SER A 232 4.09 9.57 -17.20
CA SER A 232 4.80 10.83 -16.99
C SER A 232 4.33 11.95 -17.92
N ALA A 233 3.64 11.60 -19.02
CA ALA A 233 3.16 12.58 -20.01
C ALA A 233 1.99 13.46 -19.54
N SER A 234 1.37 13.19 -18.38
CA SER A 234 0.23 13.99 -17.84
C SER A 234 0.37 14.43 -16.38
N ALA A 235 1.56 14.29 -15.79
CA ALA A 235 1.79 14.55 -14.37
C ALA A 235 2.11 16.03 -14.06
N THR A 236 1.10 16.91 -14.11
CA THR A 236 1.25 18.30 -13.62
C THR A 236 0.22 18.74 -12.56
N SER A 237 -0.65 17.85 -12.05
CA SER A 237 -1.44 18.05 -10.82
C SER A 237 -2.06 16.73 -10.37
N ALA A 238 -2.47 16.64 -9.10
CA ALA A 238 -3.06 15.48 -8.40
C ALA A 238 -3.75 14.47 -9.33
N THR A 239 -3.54 13.17 -9.17
CA THR A 239 -4.14 12.16 -10.05
C THR A 239 -5.25 11.41 -9.34
N GLY A 240 -6.45 11.32 -9.93
CA GLY A 240 -7.51 10.46 -9.41
C GLY A 240 -7.21 9.00 -9.75
N THR A 241 -7.41 8.06 -8.83
CA THR A 241 -7.33 6.62 -9.15
C THR A 241 -8.66 6.16 -9.72
N GLY A 242 -8.86 6.35 -11.02
CA GLY A 242 -10.03 5.85 -11.74
C GLY A 242 -10.14 6.41 -13.15
N TYR A 243 -11.12 5.90 -13.89
CA TYR A 243 -11.44 6.33 -15.24
C TYR A 243 -12.90 6.78 -15.33
N TYR A 244 -13.23 7.49 -16.40
CA TYR A 244 -14.61 7.81 -16.73
C TYR A 244 -14.88 7.71 -18.23
N ARG A 245 -16.15 7.53 -18.58
CA ARG A 245 -16.64 7.71 -19.95
C ARG A 245 -17.98 8.42 -19.94
N ALA A 246 -18.34 9.02 -21.07
CA ALA A 246 -19.69 9.52 -21.28
C ALA A 246 -20.68 8.36 -21.22
N PHE A 247 -21.76 8.52 -20.47
CA PHE A 247 -22.76 7.49 -20.27
C PHE A 247 -24.10 8.12 -19.92
N THR A 248 -25.08 8.00 -20.80
CA THR A 248 -26.45 8.46 -20.51
C THR A 248 -27.01 7.63 -19.37
N TYR A 249 -27.47 8.28 -18.30
CA TYR A 249 -27.91 7.59 -17.09
C TYR A 249 -28.98 6.54 -17.38
N ALA A 250 -28.61 5.27 -17.16
CA ALA A 250 -29.43 4.10 -17.41
C ALA A 250 -29.00 2.96 -16.48
N ALA A 251 -29.52 1.74 -16.70
CA ALA A 251 -28.99 0.54 -16.07
C ALA A 251 -27.52 0.32 -16.45
N LEU A 252 -26.74 -0.25 -15.52
CA LEU A 252 -25.33 -0.50 -15.79
C LEU A 252 -25.19 -1.53 -16.93
N PRO A 253 -24.36 -1.25 -17.96
CA PRO A 253 -24.13 -2.20 -19.05
C PRO A 253 -23.64 -3.56 -18.55
N ALA A 254 -24.00 -4.62 -19.27
CA ALA A 254 -23.56 -5.97 -18.90
C ALA A 254 -22.05 -6.20 -19.11
N ASP A 255 -21.42 -5.41 -19.97
CA ASP A 255 -20.00 -5.51 -20.28
C ASP A 255 -19.43 -4.14 -20.67
N GLU A 256 -18.26 -3.84 -20.12
CA GLU A 256 -17.50 -2.60 -20.33
C GLU A 256 -16.17 -2.85 -21.07
N SER A 257 -15.86 -4.11 -21.42
CA SER A 257 -14.57 -4.54 -21.99
C SER A 257 -14.17 -3.82 -23.29
N ALA A 258 -15.16 -3.46 -24.12
CA ALA A 258 -14.96 -2.79 -25.41
C ALA A 258 -15.00 -1.25 -25.33
N GLN A 259 -15.16 -0.68 -24.13
CA GLN A 259 -15.36 0.76 -23.97
C GLN A 259 -14.04 1.51 -23.83
N VAL A 260 -14.03 2.74 -24.36
CA VAL A 260 -12.86 3.63 -24.24
C VAL A 260 -13.07 4.57 -23.06
N TYR A 261 -12.06 4.59 -22.20
CA TYR A 261 -12.07 5.30 -20.92
C TYR A 261 -11.07 6.45 -20.92
N THR A 262 -11.47 7.56 -20.32
CA THR A 262 -10.58 8.71 -20.07
C THR A 262 -10.08 8.66 -18.63
N ALA A 263 -8.78 8.84 -18.41
CA ALA A 263 -8.20 8.90 -17.07
C ALA A 263 -8.72 10.13 -16.30
N LEU A 264 -8.97 9.96 -15.00
CA LEU A 264 -9.31 11.07 -14.12
C LEU A 264 -8.05 11.89 -13.80
N SER A 265 -7.95 13.11 -14.34
CA SER A 265 -7.04 14.11 -13.80
C SER A 265 -7.64 14.71 -12.53
N GLY A 266 -6.86 14.85 -11.47
CA GLY A 266 -7.29 15.45 -10.19
C GLY A 266 -7.80 14.45 -9.17
N THR A 267 -9.05 14.03 -9.36
CA THR A 267 -9.94 13.53 -8.30
C THR A 267 -10.91 12.47 -8.82
N ALA A 268 -11.11 11.38 -8.09
CA ALA A 268 -12.09 10.33 -8.40
C ALA A 268 -13.11 10.16 -7.26
N PRO A 269 -14.39 9.82 -7.50
CA PRO A 269 -15.35 9.58 -6.42
C PRO A 269 -14.84 8.52 -5.43
N ALA A 270 -14.87 8.82 -4.13
CA ALA A 270 -14.48 7.89 -3.08
C ALA A 270 -15.58 6.84 -2.90
N LEU A 271 -15.55 5.80 -3.73
CA LEU A 271 -16.41 4.64 -3.62
C LEU A 271 -15.80 3.66 -2.62
N LEU A 272 -16.57 3.23 -1.61
CA LEU A 272 -16.11 2.33 -0.57
C LEU A 272 -17.01 1.09 -0.50
N VAL A 273 -16.37 -0.08 -0.47
CA VAL A 273 -17.03 -1.35 -0.14
C VAL A 273 -17.02 -1.49 1.38
N GLY A 274 -18.19 -1.72 1.96
CA GLY A 274 -18.40 -1.96 3.39
C GLY A 274 -19.00 -3.33 3.65
#